data_AF-A0A936C0U7-F1
#
_entry.id   AF-A0A936C0U7-F1
#
_cell.length_a   1.000
_cell.length_b   1.000
_cell.length_c   1.000
_cell.angle_alpha   90.00
_cell.angle_beta   90.00
_cell.angle_gamma   90.00
#
_symmetry.space_group_name_H-M   'P 1'
#
loop_
_entity.id
_entity.type
_entity.pdbx_description
1 polymer ?
#
loop_
_entity_poly.entity_id
_entity_poly.type
_entity_poly.pdbx_seq_one_letter_code
_entity_poly.pdbx_strand_id
1 'polypeptide(L)'
;MGFKGFRSFNGLSWGPSWGWGRATSVLALGVVCLTPLACASSAGSQTASSGRAQPSGEAGSGDRVQGEGEEDIDQAAGDPDELEASADSEDSDDSDDDETLEQLGASAPARGEALPSVSFQATAEENWKAGEAEFEDEEYLAAQRYYAFIRSKFPYSSYAVLAEVRIADCQAARGRFIEAIDSYQDFVRRHPSHKKTPYAMFKIGESYHAQIPGDWLLLPPSYEKDQGAVQQAEKTLGDYLKRFPNHEDAERARALLREVQGKLAAHERFVADFYKNLEKDRAYVGRLEVLRRQYAEVALTDELLLEIATVWARLNEVDKTRSAVEELHAKFPESKVGAKADALMNKTLAAAAATTTATPPNSQAPAAPQAPTPDDDTPAP
;
A
#
# COMPACT_ATOMS: atom_id res chain seq x y z
N MET A 1 -42.25 24.69 36.27
CA MET A 1 -42.31 23.75 37.43
C MET A 1 -43.28 22.64 37.09
N GLY A 2 -42.94 21.35 37.30
CA GLY A 2 -43.83 20.17 37.08
C GLY A 2 -44.32 19.97 35.63
N PHE A 3 -43.98 18.95 34.85
CA PHE A 3 -43.31 17.65 35.04
C PHE A 3 -44.18 16.49 35.59
N LYS A 4 -44.62 15.64 34.64
CA LYS A 4 -44.98 14.21 34.69
C LYS A 4 -46.11 13.71 35.62
N GLY A 5 -47.02 12.95 34.99
CA GLY A 5 -47.78 11.85 35.61
C GLY A 5 -47.90 10.70 34.61
N PHE A 6 -46.91 9.79 34.58
CA PHE A 6 -46.84 8.66 33.64
C PHE A 6 -47.21 7.37 34.37
N ARG A 7 -48.17 6.60 33.84
CA ARG A 7 -48.55 5.27 34.40
C ARG A 7 -47.70 4.18 33.76
N SER A 8 -47.16 3.27 34.57
CA SER A 8 -46.48 2.08 34.10
C SER A 8 -47.46 0.98 33.73
N PHE A 9 -47.02 0.07 32.86
CA PHE A 9 -47.55 -1.29 32.76
C PHE A 9 -46.39 -2.24 32.44
N ASN A 10 -46.23 -3.30 33.25
CA ASN A 10 -45.46 -4.47 32.85
C ASN A 10 -46.27 -5.20 31.75
N GLY A 11 -45.70 -5.94 30.80
CA GLY A 11 -44.37 -6.51 30.75
C GLY A 11 -44.53 -8.01 30.47
N LEU A 12 -44.52 -8.40 29.19
CA LEU A 12 -44.54 -9.79 28.74
C LEU A 12 -43.44 -10.00 27.71
N SER A 13 -42.65 -11.06 27.89
CA SER A 13 -41.52 -11.44 27.04
C SER A 13 -41.77 -12.79 26.39
N TRP A 14 -41.96 -12.81 25.08
CA TRP A 14 -41.90 -14.03 24.24
C TRP A 14 -41.18 -13.68 22.94
N GLY A 15 -40.08 -14.37 22.65
CA GLY A 15 -39.31 -14.21 21.41
C GLY A 15 -39.67 -15.27 20.37
N PRO A 16 -39.46 -15.01 19.06
CA PRO A 16 -39.66 -16.00 18.01
C PRO A 16 -38.43 -16.89 17.80
N SER A 17 -38.68 -18.18 17.57
CA SER A 17 -37.68 -19.20 17.24
C SER A 17 -37.17 -19.10 15.79
N TRP A 18 -35.98 -19.64 15.54
CA TRP A 18 -35.44 -19.81 14.18
C TRP A 18 -36.29 -20.79 13.36
N GLY A 19 -36.47 -20.52 12.07
CA GLY A 19 -37.24 -21.39 11.16
C GLY A 19 -36.67 -21.39 9.73
N TRP A 20 -35.95 -22.44 9.36
CA TRP A 20 -35.37 -22.59 8.01
C TRP A 20 -36.42 -23.07 7.00
N GLY A 21 -37.12 -22.12 6.36
CA GLY A 21 -38.08 -22.41 5.30
C GLY A 21 -37.44 -22.58 3.91
N ARG A 22 -37.33 -23.82 3.41
CA ARG A 22 -36.94 -24.09 2.01
C ARG A 22 -38.08 -23.67 1.06
N ALA A 23 -37.88 -22.60 0.29
CA ALA A 23 -38.83 -22.13 -0.72
C ALA A 23 -38.41 -22.51 -2.15
N THR A 24 -38.75 -23.73 -2.59
CA THR A 24 -38.60 -24.13 -4.00
C THR A 24 -39.75 -23.55 -4.85
N SER A 25 -39.49 -22.43 -5.55
CA SER A 25 -40.42 -21.87 -6.53
C SER A 25 -39.91 -22.07 -7.95
N VAL A 26 -40.54 -22.98 -8.69
CA VAL A 26 -40.33 -23.14 -10.14
C VAL A 26 -41.24 -22.15 -10.87
N LEU A 27 -40.68 -21.22 -11.63
CA LEU A 27 -41.46 -20.30 -12.47
C LEU A 27 -40.89 -20.16 -13.89
N ALA A 28 -41.72 -20.58 -14.84
CA ALA A 28 -41.80 -20.23 -16.26
C ALA A 28 -40.58 -19.59 -16.96
N LEU A 29 -39.96 -20.36 -17.87
CA LEU A 29 -39.12 -19.82 -18.94
C LEU A 29 -39.96 -19.01 -19.94
N GLY A 30 -39.91 -17.68 -19.84
CA GLY A 30 -40.42 -16.75 -20.86
C GLY A 30 -39.38 -16.49 -21.94
N VAL A 31 -39.40 -17.27 -23.03
CA VAL A 31 -38.46 -17.07 -24.15
C VAL A 31 -38.94 -15.92 -25.04
N VAL A 32 -38.17 -14.83 -25.09
CA VAL A 32 -38.33 -13.75 -26.07
C VAL A 32 -37.12 -13.75 -27.00
N CYS A 33 -37.35 -13.98 -28.29
CA CYS A 33 -36.29 -14.01 -29.29
C CYS A 33 -35.76 -12.60 -29.58
N LEU A 34 -34.45 -12.40 -29.45
CA LEU A 34 -33.73 -11.32 -30.16
C LEU A 34 -33.04 -11.91 -31.40
N THR A 35 -33.20 -11.23 -32.53
CA THR A 35 -32.53 -11.55 -33.79
C THR A 35 -31.11 -10.99 -33.81
N PRO A 36 -30.08 -11.78 -34.16
CA PRO A 36 -28.74 -11.25 -34.39
C PRO A 36 -28.68 -10.46 -35.71
N LEU A 37 -28.13 -9.25 -35.68
CA LEU A 37 -27.79 -8.51 -36.90
C LEU A 37 -26.36 -8.87 -37.35
N ALA A 38 -26.15 -8.99 -38.66
CA ALA A 38 -24.96 -9.65 -39.20
C ALA A 38 -23.67 -8.82 -39.06
N CYS A 39 -22.57 -9.49 -38.70
CA CYS A 39 -21.22 -8.94 -38.79
C CYS A 39 -20.65 -9.22 -40.20
N ALA A 40 -20.32 -8.16 -40.95
CA ALA A 40 -19.82 -8.27 -42.32
C ALA A 40 -18.29 -8.40 -42.34
N SER A 41 -17.78 -9.50 -42.89
CA SER A 41 -16.35 -9.68 -43.15
C SER A 41 -15.97 -9.15 -44.53
N SER A 42 -14.86 -8.40 -44.62
CA SER A 42 -14.22 -8.05 -45.89
C SER A 42 -12.72 -8.30 -45.80
N ALA A 43 -12.26 -9.44 -46.29
CA ALA A 43 -10.83 -9.74 -46.44
C ALA A 43 -10.25 -8.92 -47.61
N GLY A 44 -9.11 -8.26 -47.38
CA GLY A 44 -8.37 -7.49 -48.39
C GLY A 44 -6.91 -7.94 -48.46
N SER A 45 -6.56 -8.71 -49.48
CA SER A 45 -5.21 -9.26 -49.68
C SER A 45 -4.37 -8.42 -50.65
N GLN A 46 -3.13 -8.10 -50.29
CA GLN A 46 -2.00 -7.87 -51.22
C GLN A 46 -0.68 -7.85 -50.41
N THR A 47 0.18 -8.87 -50.54
CA THR A 47 1.31 -9.05 -51.50
C THR A 47 2.62 -8.38 -51.08
N ALA A 48 3.70 -9.17 -51.19
CA ALA A 48 5.06 -8.83 -50.78
C ALA A 48 5.74 -7.69 -51.57
N SER A 49 6.79 -7.13 -50.97
CA SER A 49 8.05 -6.87 -51.68
C SER A 49 9.25 -7.06 -50.74
N SER A 50 10.46 -7.17 -51.30
CA SER A 50 11.71 -7.41 -50.58
C SER A 50 12.53 -6.12 -50.41
N GLY A 51 13.18 -5.96 -49.25
CA GLY A 51 14.12 -4.88 -48.97
C GLY A 51 15.38 -5.39 -48.27
N ARG A 52 16.55 -5.26 -48.91
CA ARG A 52 17.84 -5.76 -48.43
C ARG A 52 18.83 -4.60 -48.28
N ALA A 53 19.29 -4.31 -47.06
CA ALA A 53 20.36 -3.33 -46.83
C ALA A 53 21.20 -3.62 -45.56
N GLN A 54 22.51 -3.80 -45.80
CA GLN A 54 23.69 -3.69 -44.92
C GLN A 54 24.82 -3.13 -45.83
N PRO A 55 26.00 -2.69 -45.36
CA PRO A 55 26.56 -2.66 -44.00
C PRO A 55 26.72 -1.18 -43.52
N SER A 56 27.75 -0.61 -42.87
CA SER A 56 29.09 -1.05 -42.39
C SER A 56 29.68 -0.01 -41.41
N GLY A 57 30.51 -0.47 -40.46
CA GLY A 57 31.39 0.38 -39.62
C GLY A 57 30.74 0.90 -38.33
N GLU A 58 31.47 1.19 -37.25
CA GLU A 58 32.92 1.08 -37.00
C GLU A 58 33.18 0.53 -35.59
N ALA A 59 34.43 0.11 -35.31
CA ALA A 59 34.87 -0.30 -33.97
C ALA A 59 36.33 0.14 -33.71
N GLY A 60 36.54 0.97 -32.68
CA GLY A 60 37.83 1.09 -31.98
C GLY A 60 37.90 0.03 -30.86
N SER A 61 39.03 -0.59 -30.54
CA SER A 61 40.30 0.04 -30.13
C SER A 61 40.05 0.99 -28.95
N GLY A 62 40.32 0.66 -27.69
CA GLY A 62 41.05 -0.52 -27.16
C GLY A 62 42.51 -0.18 -26.92
N ASP A 63 42.94 -0.31 -25.66
CA ASP A 63 44.32 -0.14 -25.22
C ASP A 63 44.60 -1.07 -24.00
N ARG A 64 45.88 -1.31 -23.70
CA ARG A 64 46.35 -2.41 -22.85
C ARG A 64 47.56 -1.97 -22.05
N VAL A 65 47.45 -1.95 -20.72
CA VAL A 65 48.59 -1.78 -19.81
C VAL A 65 48.77 -3.04 -18.97
N GLN A 66 49.97 -3.62 -19.03
CA GLN A 66 50.45 -4.64 -18.09
C GLN A 66 51.32 -3.95 -17.04
N GLY A 67 51.32 -4.47 -15.82
CA GLY A 67 52.22 -4.07 -14.74
C GLY A 67 52.46 -5.27 -13.84
N GLU A 68 53.69 -5.74 -13.81
CA GLU A 68 54.13 -6.90 -13.02
C GLU A 68 54.67 -6.43 -11.65
N GLY A 69 54.74 -7.33 -10.67
CA GLY A 69 55.02 -6.97 -9.27
C GLY A 69 55.14 -8.17 -8.34
N GLU A 70 56.23 -8.91 -8.48
CA GLU A 70 56.92 -9.58 -7.37
C GLU A 70 57.36 -8.51 -6.33
N GLU A 71 57.65 -8.77 -5.05
CA GLU A 71 57.75 -9.99 -4.23
C GLU A 71 57.10 -9.65 -2.84
N ASP A 72 56.89 -10.55 -1.89
CA ASP A 72 57.90 -11.05 -0.95
C ASP A 72 57.36 -12.26 -0.16
N ILE A 73 58.28 -13.07 0.39
CA ILE A 73 57.98 -14.33 1.09
C ILE A 73 58.66 -14.31 2.45
N ASP A 74 57.89 -14.35 3.54
CA ASP A 74 58.45 -14.40 4.90
C ASP A 74 58.06 -15.71 5.61
N GLN A 75 59.07 -16.42 6.15
CA GLN A 75 58.93 -17.75 6.75
C GLN A 75 59.47 -17.75 8.19
N ALA A 76 58.57 -17.92 9.16
CA ALA A 76 58.90 -18.40 10.51
C ALA A 76 57.81 -19.42 10.92
N ALA A 77 58.08 -20.71 11.09
CA ALA A 77 59.09 -21.38 11.92
C ALA A 77 58.77 -21.23 13.43
N GLY A 78 58.16 -22.29 13.97
CA GLY A 78 57.77 -22.44 15.38
C GLY A 78 57.23 -23.86 15.56
N ASP A 79 58.05 -24.76 16.10
CA ASP A 79 57.79 -26.19 16.20
C ASP A 79 56.84 -26.59 17.36
N PRO A 80 56.25 -27.80 17.33
CA PRO A 80 55.21 -28.22 18.27
C PRO A 80 55.73 -29.01 19.48
N ASP A 81 55.04 -28.85 20.62
CA ASP A 81 54.97 -29.71 21.81
C ASP A 81 53.77 -29.19 22.67
N GLU A 82 53.04 -29.95 23.51
CA GLU A 82 53.13 -31.36 23.91
C GLU A 82 51.74 -31.89 24.37
N LEU A 83 51.53 -33.21 24.31
CA LEU A 83 50.68 -34.07 25.16
C LEU A 83 49.14 -33.84 25.32
N GLU A 84 48.37 -34.82 24.83
CA GLU A 84 47.03 -35.18 25.33
C GLU A 84 47.12 -35.96 26.67
N ALA A 85 46.25 -35.69 27.66
CA ALA A 85 45.99 -36.60 28.80
C ALA A 85 44.82 -36.19 29.75
N SER A 86 43.57 -36.38 29.32
CA SER A 86 42.36 -36.61 30.17
C SER A 86 41.16 -36.81 29.23
N ALA A 87 40.35 -37.89 29.26
CA ALA A 87 40.18 -38.98 30.22
C ALA A 87 39.57 -38.59 31.58
N ASP A 88 38.41 -37.92 31.53
CA ASP A 88 37.34 -38.13 32.49
C ASP A 88 36.07 -38.55 31.71
N SER A 89 35.35 -39.53 32.25
CA SER A 89 34.12 -40.06 31.66
C SER A 89 33.08 -40.20 32.78
N GLU A 90 32.18 -39.21 32.88
CA GLU A 90 31.04 -39.25 33.79
C GLU A 90 29.74 -39.13 32.99
N ASP A 91 28.74 -39.94 33.36
CA ASP A 91 27.44 -40.00 32.69
C ASP A 91 26.59 -38.75 32.96
N SER A 92 25.82 -38.32 31.96
CA SER A 92 24.65 -37.44 32.13
C SER A 92 23.65 -37.66 30.99
N ASP A 93 22.48 -38.20 31.30
CA ASP A 93 21.30 -38.18 30.43
C ASP A 93 20.69 -36.77 30.42
N ASP A 94 21.27 -35.83 29.67
CA ASP A 94 20.66 -34.51 29.44
C ASP A 94 19.80 -34.53 28.16
N SER A 95 18.53 -34.90 28.33
CA SER A 95 17.49 -34.85 27.29
C SER A 95 16.84 -33.46 27.14
N ASP A 96 17.66 -32.40 27.23
CA ASP A 96 17.24 -30.99 27.21
C ASP A 96 17.45 -30.33 25.82
N ASP A 97 16.70 -30.81 24.83
CA ASP A 97 16.58 -30.22 23.48
C ASP A 97 15.75 -28.89 23.48
N ASP A 98 15.69 -28.16 24.60
CA ASP A 98 14.98 -26.88 24.73
C ASP A 98 15.85 -25.71 24.20
N GLU A 99 16.20 -25.78 22.92
CA GLU A 99 16.79 -24.66 22.16
C GLU A 99 15.88 -23.43 22.29
N THR A 100 16.24 -22.52 23.19
CA THR A 100 15.40 -21.37 23.56
C THR A 100 15.00 -20.57 22.32
N LEU A 101 13.69 -20.52 22.04
CA LEU A 101 13.11 -20.15 20.74
C LEU A 101 13.39 -18.71 20.25
N GLU A 102 14.04 -17.89 21.06
CA GLU A 102 14.63 -16.61 20.65
C GLU A 102 15.63 -16.81 19.49
N GLN A 103 16.38 -17.91 19.49
CA GLN A 103 17.25 -18.29 18.36
C GLN A 103 16.48 -18.74 17.11
N LEU A 104 15.26 -19.29 17.27
CA LEU A 104 14.44 -19.75 16.15
C LEU A 104 13.57 -18.64 15.53
N GLY A 105 13.69 -17.39 15.97
CA GLY A 105 13.01 -16.23 15.40
C GLY A 105 11.49 -16.23 15.59
N ALA A 106 11.00 -16.89 16.65
CA ALA A 106 9.58 -16.88 16.98
C ALA A 106 9.24 -15.63 17.83
N SER A 107 8.30 -14.79 17.36
CA SER A 107 7.77 -13.67 18.16
C SER A 107 7.28 -14.19 19.52
N ALA A 108 7.87 -13.68 20.60
CA ALA A 108 7.75 -14.24 21.94
C ALA A 108 6.28 -14.33 22.42
N PRO A 109 5.90 -15.38 23.18
CA PRO A 109 4.54 -15.54 23.68
C PRO A 109 4.13 -14.34 24.54
N ALA A 110 2.82 -14.07 24.62
CA ALA A 110 2.30 -13.02 25.49
C ALA A 110 2.72 -13.29 26.95
N ARG A 111 2.95 -12.25 27.75
CA ARG A 111 3.51 -12.40 29.11
C ARG A 111 2.56 -13.21 30.01
N GLY A 112 2.86 -14.51 30.19
CA GLY A 112 2.06 -15.49 30.94
C GLY A 112 1.42 -16.60 30.10
N GLU A 113 1.55 -16.55 28.77
CA GLU A 113 1.09 -17.56 27.81
C GLU A 113 2.11 -18.70 27.73
N ALA A 114 1.77 -19.88 28.28
CA ALA A 114 2.62 -21.06 28.18
C ALA A 114 2.65 -21.59 26.73
N LEU A 115 3.82 -21.99 26.24
CA LEU A 115 3.95 -22.51 24.88
C LEU A 115 3.29 -23.90 24.78
N PRO A 116 2.49 -24.17 23.74
CA PRO A 116 1.90 -25.49 23.53
C PRO A 116 2.99 -26.53 23.29
N SER A 117 2.85 -27.70 23.91
CA SER A 117 3.75 -28.84 23.76
C SER A 117 3.49 -29.52 22.41
N VAL A 118 4.43 -29.37 21.47
CA VAL A 118 4.36 -29.98 20.13
C VAL A 118 5.27 -31.21 20.05
N SER A 119 4.84 -32.24 19.32
CA SER A 119 5.65 -33.42 19.03
C SER A 119 6.26 -33.31 17.64
N PHE A 120 7.52 -32.90 17.56
CA PHE A 120 8.26 -32.86 16.29
C PHE A 120 8.42 -34.25 15.68
N GLN A 121 8.52 -34.31 14.36
CA GLN A 121 8.58 -35.54 13.56
C GLN A 121 9.92 -35.68 12.83
N ALA A 122 10.22 -36.87 12.32
CA ALA A 122 11.50 -37.17 11.69
C ALA A 122 11.72 -36.47 10.33
N THR A 123 10.65 -36.14 9.59
CA THR A 123 10.77 -35.49 8.27
C THR A 123 10.13 -34.10 8.21
N ALA A 124 10.65 -33.25 7.32
CA ALA A 124 10.07 -31.93 7.05
C ALA A 124 8.60 -32.00 6.56
N GLU A 125 8.20 -33.07 5.87
CA GLU A 125 6.84 -33.24 5.37
C GLU A 125 5.84 -33.60 6.48
N GLU A 126 6.24 -34.43 7.45
CA GLU A 126 5.40 -34.76 8.60
C GLU A 126 5.23 -33.56 9.52
N ASN A 127 6.31 -32.82 9.80
CA ASN A 127 6.22 -31.55 10.52
C ASN A 127 5.39 -30.50 9.77
N TRP A 128 5.44 -30.48 8.43
CA TRP A 128 4.60 -29.59 7.62
C TRP A 128 3.12 -29.94 7.77
N LYS A 129 2.76 -31.23 7.67
CA LYS A 129 1.37 -31.69 7.86
C LYS A 129 0.85 -31.41 9.26
N ALA A 130 1.69 -31.58 10.28
CA ALA A 130 1.35 -31.19 11.65
C ALA A 130 1.14 -29.67 11.76
N GLY A 131 2.07 -28.86 11.24
CA GLY A 131 1.96 -27.40 11.23
C GLY A 131 0.71 -26.87 10.51
N GLU A 132 0.33 -27.45 9.36
CA GLU A 132 -0.90 -27.07 8.65
C GLU A 132 -2.15 -27.50 9.43
N ALA A 133 -2.15 -28.66 10.09
CA ALA A 133 -3.28 -29.10 10.93
C ALA A 133 -3.50 -28.18 12.14
N GLU A 134 -2.44 -27.88 12.91
CA GLU A 134 -2.50 -26.89 14.01
C GLU A 134 -2.89 -25.49 13.51
N PHE A 135 -2.62 -25.15 12.24
CA PHE A 135 -3.05 -23.89 11.63
C PHE A 135 -4.53 -23.90 11.22
N GLU A 136 -5.05 -25.04 10.76
CA GLU A 136 -6.47 -25.25 10.43
C GLU A 136 -7.35 -25.29 11.69
N ASP A 137 -6.84 -25.81 12.81
CA ASP A 137 -7.48 -25.81 14.13
C ASP A 137 -7.33 -24.45 14.89
N GLU A 138 -6.80 -23.41 14.24
CA GLU A 138 -6.54 -22.05 14.77
C GLU A 138 -5.48 -21.97 15.91
N GLU A 139 -4.79 -23.07 16.23
CA GLU A 139 -3.68 -23.15 17.20
C GLU A 139 -2.35 -22.60 16.64
N TYR A 140 -2.38 -21.34 16.21
CA TYR A 140 -1.29 -20.65 15.52
C TYR A 140 0.05 -20.65 16.27
N LEU A 141 0.06 -20.82 17.59
CA LEU A 141 1.30 -20.99 18.37
C LEU A 141 1.97 -22.34 18.13
N ALA A 142 1.20 -23.44 18.14
CA ALA A 142 1.71 -24.78 17.87
C ALA A 142 2.16 -24.89 16.42
N ALA A 143 1.33 -24.38 15.49
CA ALA A 143 1.68 -24.25 14.08
C ALA A 143 3.01 -23.50 13.88
N GLN A 144 3.17 -22.32 14.50
CA GLN A 144 4.40 -21.53 14.43
C GLN A 144 5.63 -22.28 14.95
N ARG A 145 5.50 -23.14 15.98
CA ARG A 145 6.62 -24.01 16.43
C ARG A 145 7.00 -25.04 15.36
N TYR A 146 6.03 -25.71 14.73
CA TYR A 146 6.31 -26.66 13.65
C TYR A 146 7.01 -25.98 12.45
N TYR A 147 6.54 -24.82 12.01
CA TYR A 147 7.18 -24.07 10.93
C TYR A 147 8.59 -23.58 11.30
N ALA A 148 8.80 -23.12 12.54
CA ALA A 148 10.13 -22.71 13.02
C ALA A 148 11.12 -23.89 13.07
N PHE A 149 10.66 -25.08 13.50
CA PHE A 149 11.45 -26.31 13.49
C PHE A 149 11.84 -26.74 12.07
N ILE A 150 10.90 -26.68 11.11
CA ILE A 150 11.18 -26.96 9.69
C ILE A 150 12.26 -26.01 9.15
N ARG A 151 12.12 -24.71 9.42
CA ARG A 151 13.07 -23.66 8.98
C ARG A 151 14.47 -23.87 9.57
N SER A 152 14.57 -24.35 10.80
CA SER A 152 15.82 -24.58 11.53
C SER A 152 16.52 -25.89 11.14
N LYS A 153 15.86 -27.03 11.35
CA LYS A 153 16.48 -28.36 11.21
C LYS A 153 16.48 -28.91 9.78
N PHE A 154 15.70 -28.33 8.84
CA PHE A 154 15.62 -28.78 7.45
C PHE A 154 15.81 -27.64 6.40
N PRO A 155 16.88 -26.81 6.49
CA PRO A 155 17.00 -25.55 5.72
C PRO A 155 17.07 -25.72 4.20
N TYR A 156 17.49 -26.89 3.70
CA TYR A 156 17.52 -27.22 2.27
C TYR A 156 16.20 -27.81 1.73
N SER A 157 15.19 -27.98 2.58
CA SER A 157 13.87 -28.48 2.20
C SER A 157 13.05 -27.41 1.48
N SER A 158 12.25 -27.83 0.49
CA SER A 158 11.23 -26.96 -0.13
C SER A 158 10.24 -26.39 0.90
N TYR A 159 10.00 -27.12 1.99
CA TYR A 159 9.15 -26.68 3.09
C TYR A 159 9.77 -25.55 3.93
N ALA A 160 11.09 -25.36 3.96
CA ALA A 160 11.70 -24.28 4.76
C ALA A 160 11.33 -22.88 4.26
N VAL A 161 11.35 -22.68 2.93
CA VAL A 161 10.94 -21.41 2.29
C VAL A 161 9.43 -21.18 2.43
N LEU A 162 8.62 -22.24 2.48
CA LEU A 162 7.17 -22.13 2.75
C LEU A 162 6.88 -21.84 4.23
N ALA A 163 7.64 -22.44 5.14
CA ALA A 163 7.51 -22.26 6.58
C ALA A 163 7.78 -20.80 7.01
N GLU A 164 8.69 -20.10 6.34
CA GLU A 164 8.89 -18.66 6.56
C GLU A 164 7.63 -17.81 6.29
N VAL A 165 6.89 -18.14 5.23
CA VAL A 165 5.61 -17.47 4.93
C VAL A 165 4.55 -17.86 5.96
N ARG A 166 4.54 -19.12 6.41
CA ARG A 166 3.60 -19.60 7.43
C ARG A 166 3.84 -19.03 8.82
N ILE A 167 5.10 -18.78 9.21
CA ILE A 167 5.45 -18.07 10.45
C ILE A 167 4.82 -16.66 10.44
N ALA A 168 4.86 -15.96 9.30
CA ALA A 168 4.21 -14.66 9.13
C ALA A 168 2.68 -14.77 9.10
N ASP A 169 2.11 -15.80 8.45
CA ASP A 169 0.66 -16.09 8.49
C ASP A 169 0.16 -16.31 9.93
N CYS A 170 0.89 -17.08 10.76
CA CYS A 170 0.56 -17.31 12.17
C CYS A 170 0.57 -16.00 12.99
N GLN A 171 1.54 -15.12 12.74
CA GLN A 171 1.62 -13.82 13.42
C GLN A 171 0.45 -12.93 13.01
N ALA A 172 0.14 -12.84 11.72
CA ALA A 172 -1.00 -12.05 11.23
C ALA A 172 -2.34 -12.57 11.78
N ALA A 173 -2.53 -13.90 11.84
CA ALA A 173 -3.74 -14.51 12.38
C ALA A 173 -3.92 -14.24 13.89
N ARG A 174 -2.81 -14.19 14.65
CA ARG A 174 -2.78 -13.76 16.07
C ARG A 174 -2.90 -12.24 16.27
N GLY A 175 -3.16 -11.46 15.22
CA GLY A 175 -3.23 -9.99 15.27
C GLY A 175 -1.89 -9.28 15.48
N ARG A 176 -0.77 -10.00 15.41
CA ARG A 176 0.60 -9.48 15.54
C ARG A 176 1.10 -8.94 14.19
N PHE A 177 0.38 -7.93 13.70
CA PHE A 177 0.57 -7.41 12.35
C PHE A 177 1.93 -6.76 12.11
N ILE A 178 2.57 -6.19 13.14
CA ILE A 178 3.89 -5.57 13.03
C ILE A 178 4.94 -6.66 12.75
N GLU A 179 5.00 -7.70 13.60
CA GLU A 179 5.94 -8.80 13.41
C GLU A 179 5.67 -9.56 12.10
N ALA A 180 4.40 -9.74 11.74
CA ALA A 180 4.01 -10.37 10.48
C ALA A 180 4.51 -9.57 9.27
N ILE A 181 4.38 -8.24 9.29
CA ILE A 181 4.86 -7.33 8.24
C ILE A 181 6.36 -7.44 8.06
N ASP A 182 7.12 -7.46 9.15
CA ASP A 182 8.59 -7.59 9.08
C ASP A 182 8.97 -8.98 8.55
N SER A 183 8.32 -10.04 9.02
CA SER A 183 8.50 -11.42 8.53
C SER A 183 8.18 -11.56 7.03
N TYR A 184 7.08 -10.98 6.54
CA TYR A 184 6.75 -10.97 5.10
C TYR A 184 7.72 -10.08 4.29
N GLN A 185 8.16 -8.93 4.82
CA GLN A 185 9.17 -8.08 4.16
C GLN A 185 10.50 -8.81 4.01
N ASP A 186 10.96 -9.50 5.06
CA ASP A 186 12.16 -10.32 5.07
C ASP A 186 12.06 -11.50 4.10
N PHE A 187 10.90 -12.13 4.00
CA PHE A 187 10.61 -13.13 2.98
C PHE A 187 10.74 -12.54 1.56
N VAL A 188 10.07 -11.42 1.27
CA VAL A 188 10.09 -10.77 -0.05
C VAL A 188 11.50 -10.30 -0.44
N ARG A 189 12.30 -9.85 0.54
CA ARG A 189 13.69 -9.38 0.33
C ARG A 189 14.65 -10.53 0.02
N ARG A 190 14.53 -11.66 0.72
CA ARG A 190 15.41 -12.84 0.54
C ARG A 190 14.99 -13.71 -0.65
N HIS A 191 13.69 -13.78 -0.94
CA HIS A 191 13.12 -14.62 -2.00
C HIS A 191 12.35 -13.81 -3.06
N PRO A 192 12.98 -12.85 -3.77
CA PRO A 192 12.27 -11.90 -4.65
C PRO A 192 11.62 -12.52 -5.89
N SER A 193 11.94 -13.79 -6.21
CA SER A 193 11.48 -14.56 -7.38
C SER A 193 10.61 -15.79 -7.03
N HIS A 194 10.30 -16.03 -5.75
CA HIS A 194 9.56 -17.23 -5.33
C HIS A 194 8.06 -17.14 -5.65
N LYS A 195 7.39 -18.31 -5.78
CA LYS A 195 5.96 -18.39 -6.12
C LYS A 195 5.04 -17.74 -5.09
N LYS A 196 5.46 -17.65 -3.82
CA LYS A 196 4.71 -16.99 -2.73
C LYS A 196 5.06 -15.51 -2.53
N THR A 197 5.98 -14.94 -3.31
CA THR A 197 6.38 -13.53 -3.18
C THR A 197 5.25 -12.53 -3.53
N PRO A 198 4.35 -12.78 -4.51
CA PRO A 198 3.16 -11.95 -4.70
C PRO A 198 2.23 -12.00 -3.48
N TYR A 199 1.92 -13.21 -2.98
CA TYR A 199 1.12 -13.42 -1.77
C TYR A 199 1.68 -12.68 -0.55
N ALA A 200 2.99 -12.79 -0.30
CA ALA A 200 3.64 -12.06 0.80
C ALA A 200 3.59 -10.54 0.60
N MET A 201 3.78 -10.02 -0.62
CA MET A 201 3.62 -8.59 -0.90
C MET A 201 2.17 -8.10 -0.70
N PHE A 202 1.17 -8.91 -1.06
CA PHE A 202 -0.23 -8.63 -0.76
C PHE A 202 -0.48 -8.60 0.77
N LYS A 203 0.01 -9.62 1.48
CA LYS A 203 -0.15 -9.76 2.93
C LYS A 203 0.49 -8.65 3.76
N ILE A 204 1.57 -8.03 3.29
CA ILE A 204 2.11 -6.80 3.88
C ILE A 204 1.05 -5.69 3.86
N GLY A 205 0.44 -5.43 2.69
CA GLY A 205 -0.59 -4.40 2.53
C GLY A 205 -1.87 -4.68 3.32
N GLU A 206 -2.31 -5.93 3.37
CA GLU A 206 -3.42 -6.38 4.21
C GLU A 206 -3.13 -6.19 5.71
N SER A 207 -1.90 -6.47 6.16
CA SER A 207 -1.50 -6.30 7.56
C SER A 207 -1.31 -4.83 7.97
N TYR A 208 -0.95 -3.94 7.03
CA TYR A 208 -0.99 -2.49 7.28
C TYR A 208 -2.44 -1.97 7.32
N HIS A 209 -3.33 -2.47 6.46
CA HIS A 209 -4.76 -2.14 6.50
C HIS A 209 -5.43 -2.60 7.81
N ALA A 210 -5.12 -3.80 8.29
CA ALA A 210 -5.64 -4.33 9.55
C ALA A 210 -5.22 -3.53 10.81
N GLN A 211 -4.14 -2.77 10.72
CA GLN A 211 -3.70 -1.83 11.79
C GLN A 211 -4.40 -0.47 11.75
N ILE A 212 -5.17 -0.15 10.70
CA ILE A 212 -5.84 1.15 10.60
C ILE A 212 -6.91 1.27 11.70
N PRO A 213 -6.81 2.24 12.63
CA PRO A 213 -7.74 2.32 13.75
C PRO A 213 -9.18 2.56 13.28
N GLY A 214 -10.08 1.65 13.63
CA GLY A 214 -11.49 1.71 13.24
C GLY A 214 -12.24 2.94 13.76
N ASP A 215 -13.39 3.21 13.16
CA ASP A 215 -14.35 4.21 13.58
C ASP A 215 -15.18 3.70 14.76
N TRP A 216 -14.58 3.72 15.94
CA TRP A 216 -15.28 3.43 17.19
C TRP A 216 -16.12 4.62 17.64
N LEU A 217 -17.39 4.37 17.98
CA LEU A 217 -18.43 5.37 18.31
C LEU A 217 -18.05 6.41 19.40
N LEU A 218 -17.07 6.11 20.25
CA LEU A 218 -16.62 6.97 21.35
C LEU A 218 -15.23 7.58 21.15
N LEU A 219 -14.60 7.36 19.99
CA LEU A 219 -13.33 7.98 19.59
C LEU A 219 -13.59 9.00 18.47
N PRO A 220 -12.65 9.94 18.22
CA PRO A 220 -12.69 10.72 16.99
C PRO A 220 -12.61 9.79 15.76
N PRO A 221 -13.17 10.20 14.60
CA PRO A 221 -13.10 9.43 13.36
C PRO A 221 -11.67 9.08 12.91
N SER A 222 -11.50 8.02 12.12
CA SER A 222 -10.18 7.57 11.64
C SER A 222 -9.41 8.64 10.87
N TYR A 223 -10.12 9.57 10.21
CA TYR A 223 -9.52 10.69 9.48
C TYR A 223 -8.94 11.80 10.38
N GLU A 224 -9.18 11.79 11.70
CA GLU A 224 -8.58 12.76 12.65
C GLU A 224 -7.36 12.18 13.39
N LYS A 225 -7.09 10.88 13.22
CA LYS A 225 -5.99 10.14 13.87
C LYS A 225 -4.69 10.24 13.06
N ASP A 226 -3.62 9.64 13.57
CA ASP A 226 -2.43 9.41 12.73
C ASP A 226 -2.76 8.57 11.48
N GLN A 227 -2.13 8.92 10.36
CA GLN A 227 -2.36 8.30 9.06
C GLN A 227 -1.19 7.41 8.60
N GLY A 228 -0.15 7.19 9.42
CA GLY A 228 1.06 6.47 9.02
C GLY A 228 0.78 5.04 8.51
N ALA A 229 -0.02 4.27 9.25
CA ALA A 229 -0.47 2.94 8.82
C ALA A 229 -1.31 2.99 7.53
N VAL A 230 -2.12 4.05 7.35
CA VAL A 230 -3.00 4.25 6.18
C VAL A 230 -2.16 4.55 4.93
N GLN A 231 -1.20 5.48 5.02
CA GLN A 231 -0.28 5.83 3.92
C GLN A 231 0.62 4.65 3.54
N GLN A 232 1.08 3.88 4.52
CA GLN A 232 1.92 2.71 4.28
C GLN A 232 1.11 1.52 3.70
N ALA A 233 -0.18 1.39 4.03
CA ALA A 233 -1.10 0.50 3.33
C ALA A 233 -1.31 0.94 1.87
N GLU A 234 -1.55 2.23 1.59
CA GLU A 234 -1.69 2.75 0.21
C GLU A 234 -0.45 2.42 -0.62
N LYS A 235 0.74 2.72 -0.09
CA LYS A 235 2.01 2.45 -0.74
C LYS A 235 2.20 0.97 -1.06
N THR A 236 2.01 0.09 -0.08
CA THR A 236 2.30 -1.35 -0.23
C THR A 236 1.28 -2.07 -1.13
N LEU A 237 -0.01 -1.74 -1.01
CA LEU A 237 -1.05 -2.23 -1.94
C LEU A 237 -0.83 -1.69 -3.37
N GLY A 238 -0.44 -0.42 -3.50
CA GLY A 238 -0.11 0.19 -4.78
C GLY A 238 1.13 -0.43 -5.44
N ASP A 239 2.19 -0.69 -4.68
CA ASP A 239 3.42 -1.34 -5.18
C ASP A 239 3.20 -2.81 -5.54
N TYR A 240 2.34 -3.52 -4.80
CA TYR A 240 1.85 -4.85 -5.18
C TYR A 240 1.10 -4.80 -6.52
N LEU A 241 0.12 -3.90 -6.69
CA LEU A 241 -0.67 -3.78 -7.92
C LEU A 241 0.15 -3.35 -9.14
N LYS A 242 1.18 -2.51 -8.97
CA LYS A 242 2.15 -2.18 -10.03
C LYS A 242 2.93 -3.41 -10.50
N ARG A 243 3.31 -4.30 -9.58
CA ARG A 243 4.17 -5.46 -9.85
C ARG A 243 3.39 -6.70 -10.31
N PHE A 244 2.17 -6.89 -9.79
CA PHE A 244 1.37 -8.10 -9.98
C PHE A 244 -0.11 -7.80 -10.33
N PRO A 245 -0.41 -7.00 -11.37
CA PRO A 245 -1.77 -6.51 -11.66
C PRO A 245 -2.80 -7.61 -12.00
N ASN A 246 -2.35 -8.83 -12.32
CA ASN A 246 -3.19 -9.95 -12.78
C ASN A 246 -3.09 -11.18 -11.84
N HIS A 247 -2.63 -11.01 -10.60
CA HIS A 247 -2.58 -12.09 -9.60
C HIS A 247 -3.97 -12.37 -9.00
N GLU A 248 -4.15 -13.51 -8.33
CA GLU A 248 -5.43 -13.91 -7.73
C GLU A 248 -5.94 -12.88 -6.69
N ASP A 249 -5.08 -12.35 -5.81
CA ASP A 249 -5.46 -11.31 -4.86
C ASP A 249 -5.59 -9.90 -5.46
N ALA A 250 -5.36 -9.70 -6.77
CA ALA A 250 -5.29 -8.35 -7.35
C ALA A 250 -6.62 -7.58 -7.26
N GLU A 251 -7.78 -8.25 -7.33
CA GLU A 251 -9.07 -7.59 -7.07
C GLU A 251 -9.28 -7.25 -5.59
N ARG A 252 -8.82 -8.12 -4.67
CA ARG A 252 -8.84 -7.86 -3.22
C ARG A 252 -7.95 -6.67 -2.86
N ALA A 253 -6.76 -6.59 -3.45
CA ALA A 253 -5.85 -5.45 -3.29
C ALA A 253 -6.43 -4.14 -3.86
N ARG A 254 -7.13 -4.17 -5.01
CA ARG A 254 -7.85 -3.00 -5.55
C ARG A 254 -8.97 -2.54 -4.62
N ALA A 255 -9.71 -3.47 -4.02
CA ALA A 255 -10.77 -3.14 -3.06
C ALA A 255 -10.21 -2.49 -1.78
N LEU A 256 -9.16 -3.07 -1.19
CA LEU A 256 -8.47 -2.51 -0.02
C LEU A 256 -7.85 -1.15 -0.34
N LEU A 257 -7.19 -0.99 -1.50
CA LEU A 257 -6.56 0.27 -1.89
C LEU A 257 -7.59 1.40 -2.00
N ARG A 258 -8.77 1.16 -2.60
CA ARG A 258 -9.86 2.14 -2.65
C ARG A 258 -10.38 2.52 -1.25
N GLU A 259 -10.48 1.58 -0.32
CA GLU A 259 -10.90 1.89 1.05
C GLU A 259 -9.86 2.78 1.77
N VAL A 260 -8.59 2.43 1.65
CA VAL A 260 -7.46 3.20 2.20
C VAL A 260 -7.42 4.61 1.61
N GLN A 261 -7.53 4.73 0.28
CA GLN A 261 -7.59 6.02 -0.42
C GLN A 261 -8.83 6.83 -0.02
N GLY A 262 -9.97 6.19 0.23
CA GLY A 262 -11.16 6.84 0.78
C GLY A 262 -10.91 7.46 2.16
N LYS A 263 -10.16 6.80 3.04
CA LYS A 263 -9.77 7.33 4.36
C LYS A 263 -8.80 8.51 4.24
N LEU A 264 -7.82 8.45 3.34
CA LEU A 264 -6.89 9.55 3.07
C LEU A 264 -7.57 10.75 2.41
N ALA A 265 -8.52 10.51 1.50
CA ALA A 265 -9.37 11.55 0.95
C ALA A 265 -10.26 12.21 2.03
N ALA A 266 -10.80 11.45 2.99
CA ALA A 266 -11.53 12.00 4.12
C ALA A 266 -10.63 12.88 5.02
N HIS A 267 -9.37 12.47 5.25
CA HIS A 267 -8.38 13.28 5.98
C HIS A 267 -8.05 14.59 5.26
N GLU A 268 -7.72 14.53 3.96
CA GLU A 268 -7.45 15.73 3.16
C GLU A 268 -8.68 16.66 3.09
N ARG A 269 -9.90 16.12 3.04
CA ARG A 269 -11.15 16.90 3.12
C ARG A 269 -11.31 17.58 4.48
N PHE A 270 -11.09 16.88 5.58
CA PHE A 270 -11.13 17.42 6.94
C PHE A 270 -10.13 18.58 7.12
N VAL A 271 -8.88 18.39 6.66
CA VAL A 271 -7.85 19.45 6.68
C VAL A 271 -8.22 20.61 5.74
N ALA A 272 -8.86 20.35 4.60
CA ALA A 272 -9.38 21.39 3.72
C ALA A 272 -10.45 22.23 4.42
N ASP A 273 -11.49 21.62 4.98
CA ASP A 273 -12.59 22.35 5.64
C ASP A 273 -12.12 23.08 6.92
N PHE A 274 -11.04 22.64 7.58
CA PHE A 274 -10.34 23.44 8.60
C PHE A 274 -9.78 24.76 8.03
N TYR A 275 -9.07 24.73 6.89
CA TYR A 275 -8.58 25.95 6.24
C TYR A 275 -9.69 26.83 5.66
N LYS A 276 -10.81 26.23 5.23
CA LYS A 276 -12.04 26.93 4.82
C LYS A 276 -12.63 27.75 5.95
N ASN A 277 -12.74 27.15 7.15
CA ASN A 277 -13.24 27.82 8.35
C ASN A 277 -12.31 28.92 8.89
N LEU A 278 -11.04 28.93 8.46
CA LEU A 278 -10.08 30.02 8.71
C LEU A 278 -10.04 31.06 7.57
N GLU A 279 -10.93 30.96 6.58
CA GLU A 279 -10.97 31.80 5.36
C GLU A 279 -9.67 31.80 4.53
N LYS A 280 -8.82 30.78 4.72
CA LYS A 280 -7.49 30.67 4.08
C LYS A 280 -7.57 30.02 2.71
N ASP A 281 -8.25 30.67 1.77
CA ASP A 281 -8.55 30.18 0.42
C ASP A 281 -7.36 29.54 -0.31
N ARG A 282 -6.15 30.15 -0.23
CA ARG A 282 -4.91 29.61 -0.83
C ARG A 282 -4.53 28.22 -0.28
N ALA A 283 -4.68 28.01 1.03
CA ALA A 283 -4.41 26.73 1.67
C ALA A 283 -5.57 25.74 1.45
N TYR A 284 -6.81 26.26 1.44
CA TYR A 284 -8.02 25.45 1.22
C TYR A 284 -8.01 24.81 -0.18
N VAL A 285 -7.84 25.60 -1.25
CA VAL A 285 -7.76 25.05 -2.61
C VAL A 285 -6.54 24.16 -2.78
N GLY A 286 -5.43 24.46 -2.10
CA GLY A 286 -4.24 23.60 -2.07
C GLY A 286 -4.54 22.17 -1.60
N ARG A 287 -5.47 21.99 -0.65
CA ARG A 287 -5.95 20.67 -0.17
C ARG A 287 -6.97 20.03 -1.12
N LEU A 288 -7.90 20.80 -1.68
CA LEU A 288 -8.81 20.29 -2.72
C LEU A 288 -8.05 19.82 -3.98
N GLU A 289 -6.93 20.47 -4.32
CA GLU A 289 -6.00 20.07 -5.37
C GLU A 289 -5.19 18.80 -5.02
N VAL A 290 -5.16 18.34 -3.76
CA VAL A 290 -4.68 17.00 -3.41
C VAL A 290 -5.75 15.97 -3.77
N LEU A 291 -6.99 16.18 -3.33
CA LEU A 291 -8.14 15.32 -3.65
C LEU A 291 -8.30 15.11 -5.17
N ARG A 292 -8.24 16.18 -5.96
CA ARG A 292 -8.37 16.14 -7.43
C ARG A 292 -7.27 15.33 -8.13
N ARG A 293 -6.04 15.33 -7.59
CA ARG A 293 -4.85 14.79 -8.27
C ARG A 293 -4.38 13.44 -7.76
N GLN A 294 -4.47 13.18 -6.46
CA GLN A 294 -4.02 11.91 -5.85
C GLN A 294 -5.19 10.94 -5.67
N TYR A 295 -6.33 11.43 -5.16
CA TYR A 295 -7.48 10.61 -4.78
C TYR A 295 -8.62 10.65 -5.80
N ALA A 296 -8.27 10.80 -7.08
CA ALA A 296 -9.23 11.01 -8.16
C ALA A 296 -10.23 9.85 -8.38
N GLU A 297 -9.83 8.59 -8.15
CA GLU A 297 -10.72 7.42 -8.26
C GLU A 297 -11.83 7.41 -7.21
N VAL A 298 -11.60 8.02 -6.04
CA VAL A 298 -12.49 7.93 -4.86
C VAL A 298 -13.17 9.25 -4.46
N ALA A 299 -12.62 10.39 -4.86
CA ALA A 299 -13.06 11.71 -4.39
C ALA A 299 -13.45 12.71 -5.50
N LEU A 300 -13.19 12.40 -6.78
CA LEU A 300 -13.47 13.35 -7.85
C LEU A 300 -14.96 13.41 -8.19
N THR A 301 -15.55 14.59 -7.99
CA THR A 301 -16.95 14.92 -8.27
C THR A 301 -17.03 16.24 -9.05
N ASP A 302 -18.15 16.48 -9.72
CA ASP A 302 -18.45 17.77 -10.33
C ASP A 302 -18.65 18.88 -9.28
N GLU A 303 -19.16 18.55 -8.08
CA GLU A 303 -19.13 19.49 -6.96
C GLU A 303 -17.69 19.86 -6.52
N LEU A 304 -16.75 18.91 -6.43
CA LEU A 304 -15.36 19.20 -6.07
C LEU A 304 -14.70 20.13 -7.10
N LEU A 305 -14.91 19.89 -8.40
CA LEU A 305 -14.36 20.74 -9.45
C LEU A 305 -14.98 22.14 -9.46
N LEU A 306 -16.30 22.26 -9.22
CA LEU A 306 -16.93 23.57 -9.03
C LEU A 306 -16.41 24.29 -7.77
N GLU A 307 -16.18 23.57 -6.66
CA GLU A 307 -15.64 24.16 -5.43
C GLU A 307 -14.21 24.68 -5.66
N ILE A 308 -13.34 23.90 -6.31
CA ILE A 308 -11.99 24.31 -6.72
C ILE A 308 -12.04 25.56 -7.62
N ALA A 309 -12.87 25.55 -8.67
CA ALA A 309 -13.06 26.71 -9.55
C ALA A 309 -13.55 27.94 -8.77
N THR A 310 -14.46 27.76 -7.80
CA THR A 310 -15.01 28.84 -6.97
C THR A 310 -13.97 29.44 -6.02
N VAL A 311 -12.99 28.65 -5.55
CA VAL A 311 -11.88 29.19 -4.74
C VAL A 311 -10.86 29.90 -5.61
N TRP A 312 -10.46 29.34 -6.76
CA TRP A 312 -9.57 30.03 -7.72
C TRP A 312 -10.18 31.34 -8.24
N ALA A 313 -11.50 31.38 -8.45
CA ALA A 313 -12.24 32.58 -8.83
C ALA A 313 -12.14 33.69 -7.77
N ARG A 314 -12.29 33.36 -6.47
CA ARG A 314 -12.13 34.32 -5.37
C ARG A 314 -10.69 34.82 -5.22
N LEU A 315 -9.72 34.02 -5.64
CA LEU A 315 -8.30 34.39 -5.69
C LEU A 315 -7.90 35.17 -6.96
N ASN A 316 -8.84 35.49 -7.84
CA ASN A 316 -8.64 36.11 -9.17
C ASN A 316 -7.71 35.31 -10.11
N GLU A 317 -7.59 33.99 -9.89
CA GLU A 317 -6.74 33.08 -10.66
C GLU A 317 -7.52 32.54 -11.86
N VAL A 318 -7.73 33.41 -12.87
CA VAL A 318 -8.62 33.15 -14.02
C VAL A 318 -8.28 31.87 -14.77
N ASP A 319 -7.00 31.59 -15.04
CA ASP A 319 -6.62 30.42 -15.84
C ASP A 319 -6.72 29.10 -15.07
N LYS A 320 -6.54 29.13 -13.74
CA LYS A 320 -6.82 27.97 -12.86
C LYS A 320 -8.33 27.73 -12.72
N THR A 321 -9.10 28.81 -12.64
CA THR A 321 -10.58 28.77 -12.71
C THR A 321 -11.03 28.12 -14.01
N ARG A 322 -10.51 28.60 -15.15
CA ARG A 322 -10.77 28.06 -16.49
C ARG A 322 -10.49 26.56 -16.56
N SER A 323 -9.27 26.15 -16.19
CA SER A 323 -8.86 24.75 -16.27
C SER A 323 -9.73 23.81 -15.44
N ALA A 324 -10.19 24.24 -14.26
CA ALA A 324 -11.12 23.45 -13.44
C ALA A 324 -12.53 23.35 -14.05
N VAL A 325 -13.02 24.41 -14.71
CA VAL A 325 -14.32 24.42 -15.43
C VAL A 325 -14.25 23.57 -16.70
N GLU A 326 -13.14 23.65 -17.45
CA GLU A 326 -12.88 22.83 -18.63
C GLU A 326 -12.78 21.34 -18.26
N GLU A 327 -12.09 20.99 -17.16
CA GLU A 327 -12.06 19.62 -16.64
C GLU A 327 -13.44 19.12 -16.19
N LEU A 328 -14.25 19.98 -15.58
CA LEU A 328 -15.62 19.64 -15.15
C LEU A 328 -16.47 19.24 -16.35
N HIS A 329 -16.51 20.07 -17.40
CA HIS A 329 -17.27 19.75 -18.62
C HIS A 329 -16.71 18.53 -19.37
N ALA A 330 -15.39 18.33 -19.37
CA ALA A 330 -14.75 17.19 -20.03
C ALA A 330 -15.02 15.85 -19.33
N LYS A 331 -15.14 15.83 -17.99
CA LYS A 331 -15.39 14.60 -17.21
C LYS A 331 -16.87 14.37 -16.87
N PHE A 332 -17.65 15.44 -16.73
CA PHE A 332 -19.04 15.40 -16.28
C PHE A 332 -19.95 16.24 -17.19
N PRO A 333 -20.08 15.90 -18.50
CA PRO A 333 -20.81 16.71 -19.48
C PRO A 333 -22.32 16.84 -19.20
N GLU A 334 -22.92 15.92 -18.45
CA GLU A 334 -24.33 15.97 -18.02
C GLU A 334 -24.50 16.57 -16.60
N SER A 335 -23.47 17.23 -16.07
CA SER A 335 -23.46 17.82 -14.73
C SER A 335 -24.53 18.88 -14.52
N LYS A 336 -25.26 18.77 -13.40
CA LYS A 336 -26.21 19.79 -12.92
C LYS A 336 -25.51 21.08 -12.45
N VAL A 337 -24.19 21.04 -12.25
CA VAL A 337 -23.40 22.20 -11.84
C VAL A 337 -22.61 22.86 -12.98
N GLY A 338 -22.54 22.26 -14.18
CA GLY A 338 -21.89 22.85 -15.36
C GLY A 338 -22.35 24.29 -15.65
N ALA A 339 -23.67 24.53 -15.70
CA ALA A 339 -24.21 25.88 -15.92
C ALA A 339 -23.85 26.89 -14.80
N LYS A 340 -23.53 26.44 -13.58
CA LYS A 340 -23.00 27.29 -12.50
C LYS A 340 -21.51 27.61 -12.73
N ALA A 341 -20.76 26.63 -13.23
CA ALA A 341 -19.36 26.76 -13.60
C ALA A 341 -19.19 27.77 -14.77
N ASP A 342 -20.07 27.73 -15.77
CA ASP A 342 -20.11 28.71 -16.86
C ASP A 342 -20.46 30.13 -16.37
N ALA A 343 -21.46 30.26 -15.49
CA ALA A 343 -21.85 31.54 -14.90
C ALA A 343 -20.71 32.13 -14.04
N LEU A 344 -19.98 31.28 -13.31
CA LEU A 344 -18.78 31.66 -12.56
C LEU A 344 -17.67 32.14 -13.50
N MET A 345 -17.37 31.39 -14.56
CA MET A 345 -16.28 31.68 -15.49
C MET A 345 -16.52 32.99 -16.26
N ASN A 346 -17.75 33.22 -16.73
CA ASN A 346 -18.13 34.49 -17.36
C ASN A 346 -18.00 35.68 -16.38
N LYS A 347 -18.34 35.48 -15.10
CA LYS A 347 -18.16 36.50 -14.05
C LYS A 347 -16.68 36.80 -13.77
N THR A 348 -15.81 35.80 -13.71
CA THR A 348 -14.37 36.03 -13.50
C THR A 348 -13.70 36.72 -14.68
N LEU A 349 -14.07 36.37 -15.92
CA LEU A 349 -13.58 37.05 -17.12
C LEU A 349 -13.96 38.53 -17.13
N ALA A 350 -15.22 38.85 -16.80
CA ALA A 350 -15.70 40.23 -16.72
C ALA A 350 -14.96 41.04 -15.63
N ALA A 351 -14.73 40.45 -14.45
CA ALA A 351 -14.00 41.10 -13.36
C ALA A 351 -12.51 41.35 -13.71
N ALA A 352 -11.87 40.38 -14.37
CA ALA A 352 -10.48 40.53 -14.83
C ALA A 352 -10.35 41.62 -15.90
N ALA A 353 -11.25 41.65 -16.89
CA ALA A 353 -11.26 42.70 -17.92
C ALA A 353 -11.42 44.11 -17.34
N ALA A 354 -12.34 44.28 -16.38
CA ALA A 354 -12.54 45.55 -15.67
C ALA A 354 -11.28 45.99 -14.89
N THR A 355 -10.55 45.04 -14.31
CA THR A 355 -9.30 45.30 -13.60
C THR A 355 -8.20 45.78 -14.55
N THR A 356 -8.06 45.16 -15.73
CA THR A 356 -7.10 45.60 -16.75
C THR A 356 -7.36 47.02 -17.23
N THR A 357 -8.64 47.44 -17.36
CA THR A 357 -9.00 48.82 -17.75
C THR A 357 -8.78 49.87 -16.65
N ALA A 358 -8.52 49.47 -15.40
CA ALA A 358 -8.38 50.38 -14.27
C ALA A 358 -6.93 50.84 -13.98
N THR A 359 -5.92 50.22 -14.61
CA THR A 359 -4.51 50.57 -14.43
C THR A 359 -4.09 51.64 -15.45
N PRO A 360 -3.89 52.92 -15.04
CA PRO A 360 -3.30 53.91 -15.94
C PRO A 360 -1.83 53.55 -16.24
N PRO A 361 -1.29 53.91 -17.41
CA PRO A 361 0.11 53.69 -17.73
C PRO A 361 1.00 54.60 -16.86
N ASN A 362 1.50 54.04 -15.75
CA ASN A 362 2.44 54.76 -14.89
C ASN A 362 3.82 54.86 -15.59
N SER A 363 4.05 55.95 -16.31
CA SER A 363 5.31 56.27 -16.98
C SER A 363 6.42 56.68 -16.00
N GLN A 364 6.78 55.78 -15.08
CA GLN A 364 7.98 55.86 -14.25
C GLN A 364 8.49 54.45 -13.96
N ALA A 365 9.41 53.98 -14.80
CA ALA A 365 10.29 52.87 -14.44
C ALA A 365 11.34 53.40 -13.46
N PRO A 366 11.42 52.91 -12.21
CA PRO A 366 12.58 53.17 -11.38
C PRO A 366 13.81 52.54 -12.05
N ALA A 367 14.92 53.27 -12.09
CA ALA A 367 16.15 52.76 -12.66
C ALA A 367 16.61 51.49 -11.92
N ALA A 368 17.12 50.51 -12.66
CA ALA A 368 17.62 49.27 -12.08
C ALA A 368 18.75 49.57 -11.07
N PRO A 369 18.71 48.99 -9.85
CA PRO A 369 19.85 49.02 -8.95
C PRO A 369 21.08 48.44 -9.65
N GLN A 370 22.18 49.18 -9.68
CA GLN A 370 23.45 48.62 -10.13
C GLN A 370 23.88 47.53 -9.16
N ALA A 371 24.32 46.38 -9.67
CA ALA A 371 24.82 45.31 -8.83
C ALA A 371 26.09 45.78 -8.11
N PRO A 372 26.25 45.54 -6.79
CA PRO A 372 27.53 45.75 -6.13
C PRO A 372 28.59 44.84 -6.76
N THR A 373 29.80 45.36 -6.94
CA THR A 373 30.97 44.56 -7.29
C THR A 373 31.28 43.56 -6.17
N PRO A 374 31.81 42.36 -6.47
CA PRO A 374 32.34 41.49 -5.44
C PRO A 374 33.59 42.12 -4.83
N ASP A 375 33.58 42.39 -3.53
CA ASP A 375 34.78 42.75 -2.78
C ASP A 375 35.59 41.48 -2.50
N ASP A 376 36.83 41.47 -2.97
CA ASP A 376 37.72 40.31 -2.96
C ASP A 376 38.54 40.27 -1.65
N ASP A 377 37.90 39.92 -0.53
CA ASP A 377 38.57 39.91 0.79
C ASP A 377 37.94 38.95 1.82
N THR A 378 38.31 37.66 1.80
CA THR A 378 38.26 36.77 2.99
C THR A 378 39.25 35.59 2.83
N PRO A 379 40.25 35.42 3.73
CA PRO A 379 41.12 34.25 3.75
C PRO A 379 40.46 33.03 4.45
N ALA A 380 40.92 31.82 4.10
CA ALA A 380 40.48 30.59 4.75
C ALA A 380 40.89 30.51 6.24
N PRO A 381 40.09 29.78 7.04
CA PRO A 381 40.60 28.54 7.62
C PRO A 381 39.76 27.30 7.25
#